data_AF-A0A151IM45-F1
#
_entry.id   AF-A0A151IM45-F1
#
_cell.length_a   1.000
_cell.length_b   1.000
_cell.length_c   1.000
_cell.angle_alpha   90.00
_cell.angle_beta   90.00
_cell.angle_gamma   90.00
#
_symmetry.space_group_name_H-M   'P 1'
#
loop_
_entity.id
_entity.type
_entity.pdbx_description
1 polymer ?
#
loop_
_entity_poly.entity_id
_entity_poly.type
_entity_poly.pdbx_seq_one_letter_code
_entity_poly.pdbx_strand_id
1 'polypeptide(L)'
;MSGYLNVKLQRLQNCALRFVYRLRRDTRIVPYRQKANWLTIPSRRQYFLGNLTYQILSTSKPPYLFTRFVPVDESVRRSLRLQPSHFVLPFLRTNSLANSFWIRAIQFWNSLPPALHHIPSPAAFRTAIFAHLFNADRT
;
A
#
# COMPACT_ATOMS: atom_id res chain seq x y z
N MET A 1 -1.41 -11.85 8.01
CA MET A 1 -0.10 -12.51 8.28
C MET A 1 0.12 -12.52 9.77
N SER A 2 0.58 -13.65 10.33
CA SER A 2 1.02 -13.70 11.73
C SER A 2 2.15 -12.70 11.96
N GLY A 3 2.12 -11.97 13.09
CA GLY A 3 3.16 -11.00 13.44
C GLY A 3 4.57 -11.59 13.41
N TYR A 4 4.70 -12.89 13.70
CA TYR A 4 5.94 -13.63 13.62
C TYR A 4 6.64 -13.55 12.25
N LEU A 5 5.90 -13.75 11.15
CA LEU A 5 6.48 -13.76 9.81
C LEU A 5 6.97 -12.36 9.41
N ASN A 6 6.29 -11.30 9.87
CA ASN A 6 6.73 -9.92 9.65
C ASN A 6 8.07 -9.66 10.33
N VAL A 7 8.23 -10.12 11.57
CA VAL A 7 9.50 -10.01 12.30
C VAL A 7 10.61 -10.75 11.58
N LYS A 8 10.34 -11.95 11.04
CA LYS A 8 11.33 -12.73 10.28
C LYS A 8 11.79 -11.97 9.02
N LEU A 9 10.87 -11.41 8.23
CA LEU A 9 11.19 -10.61 7.05
C LEU A 9 11.95 -9.33 7.41
N GLN A 10 11.57 -8.65 8.49
CA GLN A 10 12.26 -7.45 8.95
C GLN A 10 13.70 -7.77 9.36
N ARG A 11 13.92 -8.89 10.08
CA ARG A 11 15.25 -9.37 10.46
C ARG A 11 16.11 -9.69 9.23
N LEU A 12 15.53 -10.31 8.20
CA LEU A 12 16.23 -10.60 6.95
C LEU A 12 16.66 -9.32 6.23
N GLN A 13 15.76 -8.34 6.07
CA GLN A 13 16.07 -7.06 5.45
C GLN A 13 17.17 -6.31 6.23
N ASN A 14 17.07 -6.33 7.56
CA ASN A 14 18.07 -5.76 8.46
C ASN A 14 19.44 -6.42 8.28
N CYS A 15 19.48 -7.76 8.20
CA CYS A 15 20.70 -8.52 7.96
C CYS A 15 21.36 -8.15 6.61
N ALA A 16 20.56 -8.07 5.54
CA ALA A 16 21.04 -7.68 4.22
C ALA A 16 21.66 -6.27 4.23
N LEU A 17 21.02 -5.30 4.89
CA LEU A 17 21.57 -3.95 5.04
C LEU A 17 22.88 -3.96 5.83
N ARG A 18 22.97 -4.76 6.90
CA ARG A 18 24.22 -4.90 7.67
C ARG A 18 25.34 -5.47 6.82
N PHE A 19 25.05 -6.46 5.98
CA PHE A 19 26.03 -7.07 5.09
C PHE A 19 26.52 -6.06 4.04
N VAL A 20 25.60 -5.41 3.32
CA VAL A 20 25.93 -4.45 2.25
C VAL A 20 26.75 -3.27 2.75
N TYR A 21 26.37 -2.69 3.89
CA TYR A 21 27.06 -1.52 4.45
C TYR A 21 28.14 -1.88 5.49
N ARG A 22 28.46 -3.17 5.67
CA ARG A 22 29.44 -3.67 6.65
C ARG A 22 29.24 -3.09 8.07
N LEU A 23 28.00 -3.15 8.55
CA LEU A 23 27.60 -2.52 9.82
C LEU A 23 27.90 -3.43 11.02
N ARG A 24 28.25 -2.81 12.15
CA ARG A 24 28.32 -3.50 13.45
C ARG A 24 26.93 -3.98 13.88
N ARG A 25 26.88 -4.97 14.78
CA ARG A 25 25.63 -5.58 15.26
C ARG A 25 24.64 -4.57 15.87
N ASP A 26 25.15 -3.53 16.54
CA ASP A 26 24.34 -2.58 17.32
C ASP A 26 24.04 -1.29 16.56
N THR A 27 24.56 -1.14 15.33
CA THR A 27 24.32 0.06 14.54
C THR A 27 22.84 0.20 14.19
N ARG A 28 22.27 1.39 14.38
CA ARG A 28 20.89 1.71 13.97
C ARG A 28 20.72 1.55 12.45
N ILE A 29 19.75 0.74 12.04
CA ILE A 29 19.56 0.33 10.63
C ILE A 29 18.77 1.37 9.81
N VAL A 30 17.86 2.11 10.46
CA VAL A 30 16.99 3.12 9.83
C VAL A 30 17.72 4.07 8.86
N PRO A 31 18.84 4.73 9.22
CA PRO A 31 19.53 5.64 8.30
C PRO A 31 20.09 4.91 7.07
N TYR A 32 20.56 3.68 7.21
CA TYR A 32 21.10 2.89 6.09
C TYR A 32 19.99 2.37 5.18
N ARG A 33 18.83 2.03 5.74
CA ARG A 33 17.64 1.69 4.96
C ARG A 33 17.19 2.86 4.08
N GLN A 34 17.21 4.09 4.63
CA GLN A 34 16.90 5.30 3.86
C GLN A 34 17.97 5.58 2.79
N LYS A 35 19.26 5.44 3.12
CA LYS A 35 20.36 5.56 2.14
C LYS A 35 20.25 4.55 0.99
N ALA A 36 19.76 3.35 1.27
CA ALA A 36 19.53 2.31 0.27
C ALA A 36 18.27 2.53 -0.58
N ASN A 37 17.45 3.54 -0.28
CA ASN A 37 16.10 3.70 -0.83
C ASN A 37 15.23 2.44 -0.65
N TRP A 38 15.26 1.85 0.54
CA TRP A 38 14.45 0.66 0.85
C TRP A 38 13.23 1.01 1.70
N LEU A 39 12.05 0.62 1.24
CA LEU A 39 10.82 0.66 2.03
C LEU A 39 10.89 -0.30 3.23
N THR A 40 10.17 0.01 4.29
CA THR A 40 9.89 -0.96 5.36
C THR A 40 9.09 -2.15 4.81
N ILE A 41 9.14 -3.30 5.49
CA ILE A 41 8.31 -4.47 5.13
C ILE A 41 6.80 -4.12 5.03
N PRO A 42 6.17 -3.41 5.98
CA PRO A 42 4.77 -3.01 5.84
C PRO A 42 4.52 -2.13 4.60
N SER A 43 5.34 -1.10 4.38
CA SER A 43 5.17 -0.19 3.24
C SER A 43 5.46 -0.86 1.90
N ARG A 44 6.39 -1.82 1.86
CA ARG A 44 6.63 -2.65 0.66
C ARG A 44 5.40 -3.49 0.30
N ARG A 45 4.61 -3.96 1.28
CA ARG A 45 3.34 -4.66 0.99
C ARG A 45 2.28 -3.72 0.47
N GLN A 46 2.16 -2.53 1.05
CA GLN A 46 1.28 -1.49 0.56
C GLN A 46 1.64 -1.09 -0.88
N TYR A 47 2.93 -1.01 -1.20
CA TYR A 47 3.43 -0.79 -2.55
C TYR A 47 2.93 -1.86 -3.52
N PHE A 48 3.07 -3.16 -3.20
CA PHE A 48 2.57 -4.22 -4.05
C PHE A 48 1.04 -4.26 -4.14
N LEU A 49 0.34 -4.01 -3.02
CA LEU A 49 -1.11 -3.89 -2.96
C LEU A 49 -1.60 -2.77 -3.89
N GLY A 50 -0.99 -1.59 -3.81
CA GLY A 50 -1.28 -0.43 -4.65
C GLY A 50 -1.04 -0.68 -6.13
N ASN A 51 0.08 -1.32 -6.47
CA ASN A 51 0.36 -1.64 -7.87
C ASN A 51 -0.61 -2.67 -8.45
N LEU A 52 -0.96 -3.70 -7.67
CA LEU A 52 -1.91 -4.72 -8.11
C LEU A 52 -3.32 -4.12 -8.26
N THR A 53 -3.74 -3.25 -7.33
CA THR A 53 -5.02 -2.53 -7.43
C THR A 53 -5.06 -1.62 -8.63
N TYR A 54 -4.02 -0.81 -8.85
CA TYR A 54 -3.90 0.01 -10.06
C TYR A 54 -4.01 -0.83 -11.33
N GLN A 55 -3.32 -1.97 -11.38
CA GLN A 55 -3.39 -2.86 -12.53
C GLN A 55 -4.81 -3.41 -12.75
N ILE A 56 -5.51 -3.82 -11.69
CA ILE A 56 -6.89 -4.30 -11.78
C ILE A 56 -7.83 -3.21 -12.30
N LEU A 57 -7.67 -1.99 -11.80
CA LEU A 57 -8.52 -0.85 -12.17
C LEU A 57 -8.26 -0.38 -13.61
N SER A 58 -6.98 -0.32 -14.02
CA SER A 58 -6.58 0.11 -15.37
C SER A 58 -6.89 -0.92 -16.46
N THR A 59 -6.80 -2.21 -16.14
CA THR A 59 -7.03 -3.29 -17.14
C THR A 59 -8.43 -3.89 -17.07
N SER A 60 -9.20 -3.53 -16.04
CA SER A 60 -10.48 -4.16 -15.67
C SER A 60 -10.39 -5.69 -15.54
N LYS A 61 -9.20 -6.20 -15.18
CA LYS A 61 -8.90 -7.63 -15.12
C LYS A 61 -8.23 -8.03 -13.80
N PRO A 62 -8.56 -9.22 -13.28
CA PRO A 62 -9.60 -10.13 -13.75
C PRO A 62 -11.01 -9.63 -13.36
N PRO A 63 -12.06 -9.97 -14.13
CA PRO A 63 -13.40 -9.42 -13.95
C PRO A 63 -13.97 -9.69 -12.56
N TYR A 64 -13.73 -10.88 -11.99
CA TYR A 64 -14.21 -11.24 -10.65
C TYR A 64 -13.62 -10.39 -9.50
N LEU A 65 -12.46 -9.75 -9.72
CA LEU A 65 -11.90 -8.78 -8.79
C LEU A 65 -12.39 -7.38 -9.10
N PHE A 66 -12.40 -6.99 -10.37
CA PHE A 66 -12.82 -5.67 -10.80
C PHE A 66 -14.26 -5.35 -10.37
N THR A 67 -15.20 -6.30 -10.50
CA THR A 67 -16.60 -6.13 -10.08
C THR A 67 -16.77 -5.85 -8.58
N ARG A 68 -15.76 -6.11 -7.75
CA ARG A 68 -15.79 -5.80 -6.31
C ARG A 68 -15.46 -4.33 -6.01
N PHE A 69 -14.87 -3.60 -6.96
CA PHE A 69 -14.56 -2.18 -6.82
C PHE A 69 -15.76 -1.35 -7.27
N VAL A 70 -16.71 -1.14 -6.36
CA VAL A 70 -17.93 -0.36 -6.63
C VAL A 70 -17.64 1.12 -6.38
N PRO A 71 -17.74 2.00 -7.40
CA PRO A 71 -17.52 3.43 -7.22
C PRO A 71 -18.59 4.02 -6.29
N VAL A 72 -18.22 5.05 -5.54
CA VAL A 72 -19.18 5.78 -4.70
C VAL A 72 -20.04 6.67 -5.59
N ASP A 73 -21.36 6.59 -5.45
CA ASP A 73 -22.28 7.52 -6.08
C ASP A 73 -22.11 8.92 -5.46
N GLU A 74 -21.51 9.83 -6.23
CA GLU A 74 -21.34 11.25 -5.85
C GLU A 74 -22.68 11.92 -5.54
N SER A 75 -23.77 11.50 -6.19
CA SER A 75 -25.13 12.04 -6.00
C SER A 75 -25.74 11.71 -4.63
N VAL A 76 -25.27 10.66 -3.95
CA VAL A 76 -25.78 10.21 -2.64
C VAL A 76 -24.96 10.78 -1.48
N ARG A 77 -23.94 11.62 -1.76
CA ARG A 77 -23.09 12.24 -0.73
C ARG A 77 -23.86 13.25 0.13
N ARG A 78 -24.41 12.76 1.24
CA ARG A 78 -25.12 13.58 2.24
C ARG A 78 -24.19 14.40 3.14
N SER A 79 -22.86 14.27 3.05
CA SER A 79 -21.92 14.99 3.91
C SER A 79 -20.64 15.40 3.20
N LEU A 80 -20.41 16.72 3.11
CA LEU A 80 -19.20 17.35 2.57
C LEU A 80 -17.97 17.21 3.50
N ARG A 81 -18.15 16.70 4.73
CA ARG A 81 -17.08 16.55 5.72
C ARG A 81 -16.26 15.27 5.56
N LEU A 82 -16.72 14.34 4.72
CA LEU A 82 -16.02 13.10 4.44
C LEU A 82 -15.11 13.29 3.23
N GLN A 83 -13.85 12.92 3.37
CA GLN A 83 -12.88 12.91 2.29
C GLN A 83 -13.42 12.04 1.13
N PRO A 84 -13.30 12.47 -0.13
CA PRO A 84 -13.91 11.77 -1.26
C PRO A 84 -13.33 10.35 -1.39
N SER A 85 -14.08 9.36 -0.92
CA SER A 85 -13.77 7.96 -1.16
C SER A 85 -14.11 7.61 -2.60
N HIS A 86 -13.21 6.89 -3.27
CA HIS A 86 -13.39 6.48 -4.65
C HIS A 86 -14.26 5.23 -4.75
N PHE A 87 -14.07 4.31 -3.81
CA PHE A 87 -14.83 3.06 -3.75
C PHE A 87 -15.58 2.91 -2.43
N VAL A 88 -16.76 2.29 -2.51
CA VAL A 88 -17.58 1.96 -1.35
C VAL A 88 -16.86 0.90 -0.52
N LEU A 89 -16.65 1.19 0.76
CA LEU A 89 -16.20 0.18 1.71
C LEU A 89 -17.43 -0.62 2.18
N PRO A 90 -17.49 -1.94 1.93
CA PRO A 90 -18.61 -2.77 2.33
C PRO A 90 -18.61 -3.01 3.84
N PHE A 91 -19.77 -3.34 4.39
CA PHE A 91 -19.88 -3.68 5.81
C PHE A 91 -19.15 -4.99 6.13
N LEU A 92 -18.22 -4.93 7.10
CA LEU A 92 -17.34 -6.04 7.44
C LEU A 92 -17.88 -6.79 8.67
N ARG A 93 -18.30 -8.04 8.48
CA ARG A 93 -18.82 -8.88 9.59
C ARG A 93 -17.74 -9.71 10.29
N THR A 94 -16.64 -10.01 9.61
CA THR A 94 -15.59 -10.90 10.14
C THR A 94 -14.20 -10.35 9.88
N ASN A 95 -13.27 -10.69 10.78
CA ASN A 95 -11.85 -10.35 10.63
C ASN A 95 -11.24 -10.98 9.37
N SER A 96 -11.69 -12.18 8.98
CA SER A 96 -11.24 -12.84 7.75
C SER A 96 -11.60 -12.01 6.51
N LEU A 97 -12.80 -11.46 6.47
CA LEU A 97 -13.23 -10.56 5.40
C LEU A 97 -12.46 -9.25 5.43
N ALA A 98 -12.30 -8.65 6.62
CA ALA A 98 -11.55 -7.41 6.79
C ALA A 98 -10.07 -7.53 6.37
N ASN A 99 -9.49 -8.73 6.48
CA ASN A 99 -8.12 -9.03 6.08
C ASN A 99 -7.99 -9.56 4.64
N SER A 100 -9.10 -9.66 3.91
CA SER A 100 -9.07 -10.08 2.51
C SER A 100 -8.43 -9.02 1.61
N PHE A 101 -7.87 -9.47 0.49
CA PHE A 101 -7.18 -8.61 -0.47
C PHE A 101 -8.02 -7.39 -0.89
N TRP A 102 -9.26 -7.63 -1.35
CA TRP A 102 -10.10 -6.59 -1.94
C TRP A 102 -10.52 -5.51 -0.93
N ILE A 103 -10.79 -5.88 0.33
CA ILE A 103 -11.07 -4.91 1.39
C ILE A 103 -9.86 -4.04 1.67
N ARG A 104 -8.69 -4.67 1.84
CA ARG A 104 -7.44 -3.94 2.10
C ARG A 104 -7.05 -3.05 0.92
N ALA A 105 -7.29 -3.53 -0.29
CA ALA A 105 -7.12 -2.78 -1.53
C ALA A 105 -8.00 -1.51 -1.55
N ILE A 106 -9.31 -1.64 -1.30
CA ILE A 106 -10.24 -0.51 -1.26
C ILE A 106 -9.84 0.50 -0.18
N GLN A 107 -9.55 0.02 1.04
CA GLN A 107 -9.10 0.87 2.15
C GLN A 107 -7.83 1.62 1.80
N PHE A 108 -6.85 0.91 1.23
CA PHE A 108 -5.58 1.49 0.84
C PHE A 108 -5.78 2.52 -0.27
N TRP A 109 -6.54 2.19 -1.32
CA TRP A 109 -6.83 3.10 -2.42
C TRP A 109 -7.54 4.37 -1.94
N ASN A 110 -8.57 4.25 -1.10
CA ASN A 110 -9.27 5.39 -0.53
C ASN A 110 -8.39 6.26 0.40
N SER A 111 -7.30 5.72 0.94
CA SER A 111 -6.35 6.47 1.77
C SER A 111 -5.30 7.23 0.96
N LEU A 112 -5.20 6.98 -0.36
CA LEU A 112 -4.21 7.65 -1.21
C LEU A 112 -4.64 9.09 -1.52
N PRO A 113 -3.67 10.01 -1.69
CA PRO A 113 -3.96 11.36 -2.14
C PRO A 113 -4.51 11.35 -3.57
N PRO A 114 -5.41 12.29 -3.91
CA PRO A 114 -6.10 12.32 -5.21
C PRO A 114 -5.11 12.46 -6.39
N ALA A 115 -3.94 13.07 -6.17
CA ALA A 115 -2.89 13.18 -7.18
C ALA A 115 -2.42 11.82 -7.73
N LEU A 116 -2.45 10.76 -6.91
CA LEU A 116 -1.99 9.43 -7.34
C LEU A 116 -3.03 8.69 -8.19
N HIS A 117 -4.31 9.06 -8.10
CA HIS A 117 -5.38 8.37 -8.83
C HIS A 117 -5.44 8.75 -10.31
N HIS A 118 -5.00 9.95 -10.66
CA HIS A 118 -5.09 10.50 -12.01
C HIS A 118 -3.86 10.17 -12.87
N ILE A 119 -2.94 9.33 -12.38
CA ILE A 119 -1.73 8.96 -13.12
C ILE A 119 -2.12 7.90 -14.16
N PRO A 120 -1.94 8.15 -15.47
CA PRO A 120 -2.39 7.22 -16.52
C PRO A 120 -1.37 6.12 -16.81
N SER A 121 -0.09 6.35 -16.53
CA SER A 121 0.98 5.40 -16.84
C SER A 121 1.27 4.48 -15.65
N PRO A 122 1.28 3.15 -15.84
CA PRO A 122 1.61 2.21 -14.76
C PRO A 122 3.03 2.41 -14.24
N ALA A 123 3.97 2.83 -15.09
CA ALA A 123 5.34 3.11 -14.69
C ALA A 123 5.41 4.38 -13.82
N ALA A 124 4.69 5.43 -14.20
CA ALA A 124 4.61 6.66 -13.41
C ALA A 124 3.87 6.44 -12.08
N PHE A 125 2.86 5.57 -12.05
CA PHE A 125 2.17 5.24 -10.81
C PHE A 125 3.10 4.51 -9.83
N ARG A 126 3.88 3.53 -10.32
CA ARG A 126 4.88 2.81 -9.51
C ARG A 126 5.89 3.75 -8.85
N THR A 127 6.40 4.73 -9.58
CA THR A 127 7.37 5.69 -9.02
C THR A 127 6.70 6.62 -8.01
N ALA A 128 5.52 7.13 -8.32
CA ALA A 128 4.79 8.06 -7.45
C ALA A 128 4.33 7.40 -6.14
N ILE A 129 3.79 6.18 -6.20
CA ILE A 129 3.36 5.46 -5.00
C ILE A 129 4.56 5.04 -4.14
N PHE A 130 5.69 4.67 -4.78
CA PHE A 130 6.93 4.41 -4.05
C PHE A 130 7.38 5.65 -3.28
N ALA A 131 7.42 6.82 -3.93
CA ALA A 131 7.81 8.07 -3.29
C ALA A 131 6.88 8.45 -2.13
N HIS A 132 5.56 8.31 -2.32
CA HIS A 132 4.57 8.56 -1.28
C HIS A 132 4.79 7.68 -0.04
N LEU A 133 4.93 6.36 -0.24
CA LEU A 133 5.16 5.41 0.85
C LEU A 133 6.53 5.60 1.51
N PHE A 134 7.54 5.98 0.73
CA PHE A 134 8.87 6.23 1.26
C PHE A 134 8.94 7.48 2.14
N ASN A 135 8.15 8.51 1.82
CA ASN A 135 8.00 9.70 2.66
C ASN A 135 7.23 9.40 3.94
N ALA A 136 6.14 8.62 3.87
CA ALA A 136 5.41 8.17 5.06
C ALA A 136 6.25 7.27 5.99
N ASP A 137 7.21 6.52 5.43
CA ASP A 137 8.16 5.70 6.20
C ASP A 137 9.25 6.49 6.94
N ARG A 138 9.40 7.79 6.62
CA ARG A 138 10.42 8.68 7.20
C ARG A 138 9.92 9.45 8.42
N THR A 139 8.62 9.74 8.47
CA THR A 139 7.94 10.37 9.60
C THR A 139 7.78 9.39 10.74
#